data_AF-A0A2P6WBW4-F1
#
_entry.id   AF-A0A2P6WBW4-F1
#
_cell.length_a   1.000
_cell.length_b   1.000
_cell.length_c   1.000
_cell.angle_alpha   90.00
_cell.angle_beta   90.00
_cell.angle_gamma   90.00
#
_symmetry.space_group_name_H-M   'P 1'
#
loop_
_entity.id
_entity.type
_entity.pdbx_description
1 polymer ?
#
loop_
_entity_poly.entity_id
_entity_poly.type
_entity_poly.pdbx_seq_one_letter_code
_entity_poly.pdbx_strand_id
1 'polypeptide(L)'
;MRGNYAGSWDTAAPVFKGAVSKTQWKQMLQATRAPLGRAISRNVKSAMYKTSLPGAPDGQYVVIQYETSFEHKKSATETVTPALGKDGQWRMSGYYIR
;
A
#
# COMPACT_ATOMS: atom_id res chain seq x y z
N MET A 1 0.39 -18.14 2.90
CA MET A 1 -0.59 -17.20 3.50
C MET A 1 -1.29 -16.44 2.38
N ARG A 2 -2.62 -16.52 2.26
CA ARG A 2 -3.41 -15.78 1.26
C ARG A 2 -3.39 -14.29 1.61
N GLY A 3 -2.93 -13.44 0.70
CA GLY A 3 -2.95 -11.99 0.89
C GLY A 3 -4.39 -11.48 0.88
N ASN A 4 -4.94 -11.17 2.06
CA ASN A 4 -6.28 -10.59 2.18
C ASN A 4 -6.21 -9.07 1.94
N TYR A 5 -5.94 -8.68 0.70
CA TYR A 5 -5.86 -7.28 0.28
C TYR A 5 -7.23 -6.57 0.27
N ALA A 6 -8.32 -7.35 0.31
CA ALA A 6 -9.66 -6.82 0.52
C ALA A 6 -9.81 -6.28 1.96
N GLY A 7 -9.27 -6.98 2.95
CA GLY A 7 -9.22 -6.52 4.34
C GLY A 7 -8.33 -5.29 4.57
N SER A 8 -7.25 -5.13 3.77
CA SER A 8 -6.36 -3.97 3.91
C SER A 8 -7.00 -2.64 3.48
N TRP A 9 -8.09 -2.68 2.70
CA TRP A 9 -8.90 -1.48 2.43
C TRP A 9 -9.83 -1.15 3.59
N ASP A 10 -10.44 -2.17 4.24
CA ASP A 10 -11.39 -1.92 5.33
C ASP A 10 -10.69 -1.25 6.52
N THR A 11 -9.39 -1.52 6.71
CA THR A 11 -8.51 -0.85 7.68
C THR A 11 -7.77 0.39 7.12
N ALA A 12 -8.13 0.91 5.93
CA ALA A 12 -7.46 2.04 5.24
C ALA A 12 -7.99 3.45 5.60
N ALA A 13 -7.19 4.52 5.38
CA ALA A 13 -7.40 5.87 5.95
C ALA A 13 -8.70 6.46 5.44
N PRO A 14 -9.48 7.20 6.25
CA PRO A 14 -10.59 8.00 5.74
C PRO A 14 -10.12 8.91 4.59
N VAL A 15 -8.91 9.47 4.69
CA VAL A 15 -8.27 10.25 3.62
C VAL A 15 -8.04 9.40 2.35
N PHE A 16 -7.63 8.14 2.49
CA PHE A 16 -7.45 7.23 1.35
C PHE A 16 -8.76 6.76 0.76
N LYS A 17 -9.77 6.49 1.59
CA LYS A 17 -11.13 6.15 1.17
C LYS A 17 -11.80 7.33 0.43
N GLY A 18 -11.39 8.56 0.74
CA GLY A 18 -11.81 9.78 0.04
C GLY A 18 -11.02 10.10 -1.24
N ALA A 19 -9.75 9.69 -1.34
CA ALA A 19 -8.88 9.96 -2.49
C ALA A 19 -8.87 8.84 -3.54
N VAL A 20 -9.11 7.58 -3.15
CA VAL A 20 -9.14 6.41 -4.02
C VAL A 20 -10.35 5.57 -3.66
N SER A 21 -11.31 5.47 -4.58
CA SER A 21 -12.49 4.63 -4.36
C SER A 21 -12.09 3.17 -4.14
N LYS A 22 -12.84 2.44 -3.31
CA LYS A 22 -12.66 0.99 -3.08
C LYS A 22 -12.57 0.22 -4.41
N THR A 23 -13.28 0.69 -5.42
CA THR A 23 -13.29 0.17 -6.79
C THR A 23 -11.98 0.40 -7.53
N GLN A 24 -11.46 1.63 -7.56
CA GLN A 24 -10.14 1.93 -8.16
C GLN A 24 -9.02 1.17 -7.47
N TRP A 25 -9.09 1.07 -6.14
CA TRP A 25 -8.13 0.29 -5.34
C TRP A 25 -8.15 -1.20 -5.72
N LYS A 26 -9.35 -1.78 -5.83
CA LYS A 26 -9.53 -3.18 -6.25
C LYS A 26 -9.06 -3.41 -7.69
N GLN A 27 -9.34 -2.48 -8.60
CA GLN A 27 -8.92 -2.55 -10.00
C GLN A 27 -7.39 -2.45 -10.15
N MET A 28 -6.73 -1.54 -9.43
CA MET A 28 -5.27 -1.41 -9.46
C MET A 28 -4.58 -2.64 -8.89
N LEU A 29 -5.08 -3.19 -7.78
CA LEU A 29 -4.60 -4.46 -7.25
C LEU A 29 -4.84 -5.61 -8.23
N GLN A 30 -5.99 -5.69 -8.88
CA GLN A 30 -6.24 -6.72 -9.90
C GLN A 30 -5.25 -6.60 -11.07
N ALA A 31 -5.05 -5.40 -11.62
CA ALA A 31 -4.17 -5.21 -12.78
C ALA A 31 -2.69 -5.44 -12.47
N THR A 32 -2.21 -5.01 -11.30
CA THR A 32 -0.78 -5.07 -10.96
C THR A 32 -0.39 -6.33 -10.19
N ARG A 33 -1.28 -6.88 -9.35
CA ARG A 33 -0.96 -8.01 -8.48
C ARG A 33 -1.40 -9.36 -9.03
N ALA A 34 -2.54 -9.45 -9.71
CA ALA A 34 -3.02 -10.72 -10.27
C ALA A 34 -1.97 -11.43 -11.16
N PRO A 35 -1.25 -10.75 -12.08
CA PRO A 35 -0.28 -11.44 -12.94
C PRO A 35 0.97 -11.93 -12.18
N LEU A 36 1.28 -11.35 -11.02
CA LEU A 36 2.48 -11.70 -10.25
C LEU A 36 2.34 -13.05 -9.53
N GLY A 37 1.11 -13.52 -9.30
CA GLY A 37 0.85 -14.72 -8.51
C GLY A 37 0.98 -14.47 -7.00
N ARG A 38 1.08 -15.55 -6.22
CA ARG A 38 1.16 -15.47 -4.75
C ARG A 38 2.49 -14.85 -4.29
N ALA A 39 2.45 -14.13 -3.17
CA ALA A 39 3.65 -13.72 -2.46
C ALA A 39 4.35 -14.92 -1.80
N ILE A 40 5.61 -15.12 -2.14
CA ILE A 40 6.51 -16.14 -1.57
C ILE A 40 7.20 -15.58 -0.34
N SER A 41 7.80 -14.39 -0.44
CA SER A 41 8.49 -13.72 0.67
C SER A 41 8.26 -12.21 0.60
N ARG A 42 8.33 -11.54 1.76
CA ARG A 42 8.18 -10.09 1.88
C ARG A 42 9.01 -9.60 3.06
N ASN A 43 10.02 -8.78 2.78
CA ASN A 43 10.95 -8.25 3.78
C ASN A 43 10.89 -6.73 3.79
N VAL A 44 10.88 -6.13 4.98
CA VAL A 44 10.95 -4.66 5.12
C VAL A 44 12.34 -4.22 4.70
N LYS A 45 12.41 -3.29 3.74
CA LYS A 45 13.65 -2.65 3.30
C LYS A 45 13.88 -1.31 4.01
N SER A 46 12.82 -0.52 4.17
CA SER A 46 12.89 0.78 4.85
C SER A 46 11.51 1.23 5.31
N ALA A 47 11.49 2.12 6.31
CA ALA A 47 10.32 2.86 6.74
C ALA A 47 10.74 4.30 7.01
N MET A 48 10.07 5.26 6.37
CA MET A 48 10.42 6.68 6.46
C MET A 48 9.20 7.51 6.84
N TYR A 49 9.26 8.16 8.00
CA TYR A 49 8.26 9.14 8.37
C TYR A 49 8.38 10.41 7.52
N LYS A 50 7.25 10.94 7.05
CA LYS A 50 7.15 12.15 6.23
C LYS A 50 5.96 12.99 6.67
N THR A 51 6.13 14.32 6.67
CA THR A 51 5.04 15.27 6.92
C THR A 51 4.43 15.86 5.65
N SER A 52 5.04 15.57 4.50
CA SER A 52 4.57 15.98 3.18
C SER A 52 5.04 14.98 2.12
N LEU A 53 4.27 14.84 1.04
CA LEU A 53 4.59 14.02 -0.12
C LEU A 53 4.21 14.76 -1.40
N PRO A 54 4.96 14.60 -2.51
CA PRO A 54 4.60 15.20 -3.78
C PRO A 54 3.19 14.77 -4.23
N GLY A 55 2.32 15.75 -4.52
CA GLY A 55 0.96 15.50 -4.99
C GLY A 55 -0.04 15.03 -3.92
N ALA A 56 0.35 15.01 -2.64
CA ALA A 56 -0.56 14.73 -1.51
C ALA A 56 -0.67 15.98 -0.60
N PRO A 57 -1.77 16.14 0.16
CA PRO A 57 -1.85 17.15 1.20
C PRO A 57 -0.77 17.00 2.27
N ASP A 58 -0.53 18.05 3.05
CA ASP A 58 0.29 17.95 4.26
C ASP A 58 -0.39 17.05 5.31
N GLY A 59 0.40 16.26 6.02
CA GLY A 59 -0.11 15.26 6.96
C GLY A 59 0.99 14.31 7.44
N GLN A 60 0.68 13.39 8.34
CA GLN A 60 1.68 12.42 8.81
C GLN A 60 1.62 11.14 7.98
N TYR A 61 2.76 10.74 7.42
CA TYR A 61 2.89 9.59 6.53
C TYR A 61 4.05 8.70 6.95
N VAL A 62 3.96 7.41 6.63
CA VAL A 62 5.12 6.50 6.71
C VAL A 62 5.32 5.84 5.35
N VAL A 63 6.39 6.14 4.63
CA VAL A 63 6.69 5.45 3.38
C VAL A 63 7.47 4.18 3.72
N ILE A 64 6.85 3.02 3.53
CA ILE A 64 7.45 1.71 3.80
C ILE A 64 7.78 1.04 2.47
N GLN A 65 9.03 0.64 2.30
CA GLN A 65 9.43 -0.19 1.16
C GLN A 65 9.64 -1.63 1.61
N TYR A 66 9.13 -2.56 0.81
CA TYR A 66 9.36 -3.99 0.97
C TYR A 66 10.05 -4.54 -0.27
N GLU A 67 11.00 -5.44 -0.04
CA GLU A 67 11.48 -6.36 -1.06
C GLU A 67 10.61 -7.61 -1.02
N THR A 68 9.99 -7.94 -2.15
CA THR A 68 8.97 -8.99 -2.22
C THR A 68 9.23 -9.92 -3.37
N SER A 69 9.02 -11.21 -3.14
CA SER A 69 9.11 -12.24 -4.17
C SER A 69 7.72 -12.81 -4.44
N PHE A 70 7.37 -12.92 -5.71
CA PHE A 70 6.14 -13.55 -6.19
C PHE A 70 6.42 -14.79 -7.02
N GLU A 71 5.41 -15.64 -7.16
CA GLU A 71 5.44 -16.83 -8.03
C GLU A 71 5.92 -16.50 -9.45
N HIS A 72 5.44 -15.41 -10.05
CA HIS A 72 5.79 -15.04 -11.43
C HIS A 72 6.73 -13.83 -11.52
N LYS A 73 7.19 -13.29 -10.39
CA LYS A 73 8.16 -12.19 -10.33
C LYS A 73 9.02 -12.30 -9.08
N LYS A 74 10.21 -12.85 -9.23
CA LYS A 74 11.10 -13.21 -8.10
C LYS A 74 11.62 -12.01 -7.30
N SER A 75 11.68 -10.82 -7.89
CA SER A 75 12.09 -9.61 -7.20
C SER A 75 11.18 -8.45 -7.60
N ALA A 76 10.55 -7.84 -6.60
CA ALA A 76 9.71 -6.67 -6.74
C ALA A 76 9.90 -5.75 -5.54
N THR A 77 9.77 -4.45 -5.78
CA THR A 77 9.71 -3.47 -4.69
C THR A 77 8.27 -3.03 -4.49
N GLU A 78 7.71 -3.31 -3.32
CA GLU A 78 6.43 -2.76 -2.90
C GLU A 78 6.67 -1.51 -2.08
N THR A 79 6.05 -0.40 -2.44
CA THR A 79 5.96 0.80 -1.62
C THR A 79 4.56 0.88 -1.03
N VAL A 80 4.45 0.90 0.30
CA VAL A 80 3.21 1.08 1.04
C VAL A 80 3.31 2.37 1.83
N THR A 81 2.35 3.26 1.66
CA THR A 81 2.31 4.53 2.39
C THR A 81 1.03 4.58 3.19
N PRO A 82 1.03 4.40 4.52
CA PRO A 82 -0.07 4.81 5.38
C PRO A 82 0.04 6.29 5.73
N ALA A 83 -1.12 6.88 6.00
CA ALA A 83 -1.27 8.22 6.54
C ALA A 83 -2.01 8.17 7.88
N LEU A 84 -1.71 9.11 8.77
CA LEU A 84 -2.44 9.30 10.01
C LEU A 84 -3.73 10.07 9.73
N GLY A 85 -4.87 9.46 10.06
CA GLY A 85 -6.16 10.14 10.03
C GLY A 85 -6.30 11.17 11.16
N LYS A 86 -7.23 12.11 11.00
CA LYS A 86 -7.59 13.09 12.07
C LYS A 86 -8.10 12.44 13.35
N ASP A 87 -8.54 11.19 13.25
CA ASP A 87 -8.98 10.33 14.35
C ASP A 87 -7.82 9.58 15.03
N GLY A 88 -6.57 9.93 14.71
CA GLY A 88 -5.37 9.34 15.31
C GLY A 88 -5.05 7.92 14.82
N GLN A 89 -5.76 7.42 13.80
CA GLN A 89 -5.57 6.07 13.30
C GLN A 89 -4.77 6.04 12.01
N TRP A 90 -3.68 5.27 12.01
CA TRP A 90 -2.86 4.98 10.85
C TRP A 90 -3.54 4.05 9.91
N ARG A 91 -3.58 4.44 8.64
CA ARG A 91 -4.25 3.61 7.67
C ARG A 91 -3.72 3.87 6.27
N MET A 92 -3.81 2.87 5.39
CA MET A 92 -3.17 2.90 4.09
C MET A 92 -3.66 4.08 3.23
N SER A 93 -2.73 4.80 2.60
CA SER A 93 -2.93 5.98 1.73
C SER A 93 -2.32 5.87 0.33
N GLY A 94 -1.51 4.83 0.06
CA GLY A 94 -0.93 4.57 -1.24
C GLY A 94 -0.25 3.22 -1.30
N TYR A 95 -0.21 2.62 -2.49
CA TYR A 95 0.55 1.41 -2.76
C TYR A 95 0.97 1.34 -4.20
N TYR A 96 2.22 0.94 -4.38
CA TYR A 96 2.86 0.86 -5.66
C TYR A 96 3.78 -0.36 -5.68
N ILE A 97 3.86 -1.03 -6.82
CA ILE A 97 4.70 -2.21 -7.01
C ILE A 97 5.41 -2.12 -8.37
N ARG A 98 6.71 -2.42 -8.38
CA ARG A 98 7.54 -2.46 -9.61
C ARG A 98 8.43 -3.68 -9.66
#